data_AF-A0A4Q2V986-F1
#
_entry.id   AF-A0A4Q2V986-F1
#
_cell.length_a   1.000
_cell.length_b   1.000
_cell.length_c   1.000
_cell.angle_alpha   90.00
_cell.angle_beta   90.00
_cell.angle_gamma   90.00
#
_symmetry.space_group_name_H-M   'P 1'
#
loop_
_entity.id
_entity.type
_entity.pdbx_description
1 polymer ?
#
loop_
_entity_poly.entity_id
_entity_poly.type
_entity_poly.pdbx_seq_one_letter_code
_entity_poly.pdbx_strand_id
1 'polypeptide(L)'
;MPSLVYIWNPGLSEPAKVGHYVLARMPATGLGVGARPGDRIVKRVRAVAGDTVKVEGTELYINGKHQDNDRLWLAKSIPGKEPGDFDREVTLGDGELFLMGTTRESFDSRYWGPVKREAILGSAIPLF
;
A
#
# COMPACT_ATOMS: atom_id res chain seq x y z
N MET A 1 15.36 7.50 3.35
CA MET A 1 14.50 8.61 2.88
C MET A 1 13.66 8.12 1.72
N PRO A 2 12.44 8.64 1.48
CA PRO A 2 11.73 8.38 0.24
C PRO A 2 12.50 9.00 -0.93
N SER A 3 12.54 8.31 -2.06
CA SER A 3 12.96 8.94 -3.32
C SER A 3 11.83 9.82 -3.84
N LEU A 4 12.17 10.94 -4.46
CA LEU A 4 11.22 11.83 -5.13
C LEU A 4 11.27 11.67 -6.66
N VAL A 5 12.22 10.88 -7.18
CA VAL A 5 12.45 10.69 -8.60
C VAL A 5 12.50 9.20 -8.88
N TYR A 6 11.67 8.74 -9.82
CA TYR A 6 11.60 7.33 -10.19
C TYR A 6 11.75 7.17 -11.69
N ILE A 7 12.50 6.16 -12.13
CA ILE A 7 12.38 5.63 -13.50
C ILE A 7 11.14 4.74 -13.52
N TRP A 8 10.22 5.02 -14.44
CA TRP A 8 9.05 4.18 -14.67
C TRP A 8 9.27 3.31 -15.92
N ASN A 9 9.12 2.00 -15.74
CA ASN A 9 9.02 1.06 -16.85
C ASN A 9 7.54 0.66 -17.03
N PRO A 10 6.92 0.97 -18.17
CA PRO A 10 5.53 0.59 -18.44
C PRO A 10 5.30 -0.92 -18.40
N GLY A 11 4.21 -1.32 -17.76
CA GLY A 11 3.88 -2.74 -17.56
C GLY A 11 4.76 -3.43 -16.52
N LEU A 12 4.40 -4.68 -16.21
CA LEU A 12 5.23 -5.57 -15.42
C LEU A 12 5.61 -6.74 -16.32
N SER A 13 6.88 -6.82 -16.70
CA SER A 13 7.43 -7.96 -17.46
C SER A 13 7.48 -9.24 -16.62
N GLU A 14 7.51 -9.09 -15.29
CA GLU A 14 7.57 -10.16 -14.29
C GLU A 14 6.64 -9.80 -13.12
N PRO A 15 6.10 -10.78 -12.37
CA PRO A 15 5.36 -10.52 -11.15
C PRO A 15 6.13 -9.62 -10.19
N ALA A 16 5.44 -8.64 -9.61
CA ALA A 16 6.05 -7.77 -8.60
C ALA A 16 6.37 -8.58 -7.33
N LYS A 17 7.54 -8.33 -6.74
CA LYS A 17 8.01 -9.01 -5.53
C LYS A 17 8.03 -8.05 -4.36
N VAL A 18 7.98 -8.59 -3.14
CA VAL A 18 8.19 -7.81 -1.91
C VAL A 18 9.47 -6.98 -2.05
N GLY A 19 9.36 -5.69 -1.74
CA GLY A 19 10.46 -4.73 -1.83
C GLY A 19 10.52 -3.93 -3.12
N HIS A 20 9.90 -4.39 -4.22
CA HIS A 20 9.81 -3.63 -5.47
C HIS A 20 8.98 -2.35 -5.28
N TYR A 21 9.23 -1.33 -6.09
CA TYR A 21 8.33 -0.20 -6.23
C TYR A 21 7.49 -0.36 -7.50
N VAL A 22 6.23 0.06 -7.42
CA VAL A 22 5.29 0.02 -8.53
C VAL A 22 4.61 1.37 -8.68
N LEU A 23 4.32 1.74 -9.93
CA LEU A 23 3.40 2.81 -10.26
C LEU A 23 1.99 2.22 -10.36
N ALA A 24 1.05 2.73 -9.57
CA ALA A 24 -0.32 2.25 -9.51
C ALA A 24 -1.32 3.41 -9.66
N ARG A 25 -2.57 3.07 -9.99
CA ARG A 25 -3.70 3.99 -9.90
C ARG A 25 -4.21 4.02 -8.46
N MET A 26 -4.41 5.22 -7.93
CA MET A 26 -5.04 5.45 -6.65
C MET A 26 -6.47 4.85 -6.64
N PRO A 27 -6.84 4.01 -5.65
CA PRO A 27 -8.19 3.47 -5.55
C PRO A 27 -9.21 4.54 -5.14
N ALA A 28 -10.49 4.27 -5.41
CA ALA A 28 -11.58 5.06 -4.86
C ALA A 28 -11.80 4.69 -3.39
N THR A 29 -11.21 5.45 -2.46
CA THR A 29 -11.20 5.11 -1.03
C THR A 29 -12.45 5.55 -0.28
N GLY A 30 -13.11 6.62 -0.73
CA GLY A 30 -14.20 7.27 0.01
C GLY A 30 -13.76 7.95 1.32
N LEU A 31 -12.45 8.05 1.60
CA LEU A 31 -11.92 8.56 2.87
C LEU A 31 -11.68 10.08 2.88
N GLY A 32 -11.91 10.77 1.77
CA GLY A 32 -11.80 12.24 1.69
C GLY A 32 -10.39 12.80 1.87
N VAL A 33 -9.35 11.95 1.87
CA VAL A 33 -7.94 12.33 2.04
C VAL A 33 -7.07 11.69 0.95
N GLY A 34 -5.88 12.24 0.74
CA GLY A 34 -4.90 11.71 -0.22
C GLY A 34 -5.11 12.16 -1.66
N ALA A 35 -4.49 11.43 -2.59
CA ALA A 35 -4.65 11.66 -4.03
C ALA A 35 -6.06 11.28 -4.52
N ARG A 36 -6.47 11.81 -5.67
CA ARG A 36 -7.80 11.53 -6.22
C ARG A 36 -7.83 10.13 -6.84
N PRO A 37 -9.01 9.47 -6.90
CA PRO A 37 -9.14 8.18 -7.57
C PRO A 37 -8.60 8.25 -9.00
N GLY A 38 -7.76 7.29 -9.38
CA GLY A 38 -7.12 7.23 -10.70
C GLY A 38 -5.81 8.01 -10.86
N ASP A 39 -5.48 8.92 -9.93
CA ASP A 39 -4.16 9.58 -9.89
C ASP A 39 -3.05 8.52 -9.79
N ARG A 40 -1.89 8.84 -10.36
CA ARG A 40 -0.72 7.93 -10.33
C ARG A 40 0.01 8.06 -9.00
N ILE A 41 0.21 6.95 -8.32
CA ILE A 41 0.95 6.86 -7.06
C ILE A 41 2.09 5.86 -7.20
N VAL A 42 3.23 6.16 -6.55
CA VAL A 42 4.31 5.20 -6.39
C VAL A 42 4.30 4.66 -4.97
N LYS A 43 4.32 3.34 -4.83
CA LYS A 43 4.36 2.65 -3.54
C LYS A 43 5.31 1.45 -3.62
N ARG A 44 5.81 1.02 -2.46
CA ARG A 44 6.59 -0.19 -2.30
C ARG A 44 5.68 -1.39 -2.03
N VAL A 45 5.95 -2.51 -2.67
CA VAL A 45 5.26 -3.79 -2.42
C VAL A 45 5.73 -4.35 -1.07
N ARG A 46 4.79 -4.63 -0.17
CA ARG A 46 5.06 -5.16 1.17
C ARG A 46 4.51 -6.55 1.41
N ALA A 47 3.47 -6.94 0.68
CA ALA A 47 2.95 -8.30 0.63
C ALA A 47 2.47 -8.60 -0.79
N VAL A 48 2.50 -9.88 -1.15
CA VAL A 48 2.08 -10.41 -2.46
C VAL A 48 1.07 -11.54 -2.28
N ALA A 49 0.56 -12.10 -3.38
CA ALA A 49 -0.36 -13.24 -3.37
C ALA A 49 0.09 -14.35 -2.41
N GLY A 50 -0.85 -14.85 -1.60
CA GLY A 50 -0.63 -15.87 -0.58
C GLY A 50 -0.20 -15.32 0.80
N ASP A 51 0.31 -14.09 0.89
CA ASP A 51 0.59 -13.46 2.18
C ASP A 51 -0.72 -13.06 2.89
N THR A 52 -0.77 -13.22 4.21
CA THR A 52 -1.85 -12.69 5.06
C THR A 52 -1.43 -11.37 5.67
N VAL A 53 -2.27 -10.34 5.52
CA VAL A 53 -2.08 -9.04 6.15
C VAL A 53 -3.21 -8.80 7.15
N LYS A 54 -2.85 -8.45 8.38
CA LYS A 54 -3.79 -8.07 9.44
C LYS A 54 -3.51 -6.64 9.90
N VAL A 55 -4.55 -5.82 9.95
CA VAL A 55 -4.57 -4.53 10.65
C VAL A 55 -5.49 -4.70 11.87
N GLU A 56 -4.99 -4.31 13.04
CA GLU A 56 -5.74 -4.39 14.32
C GLU A 56 -5.45 -3.14 15.16
N GLY A 57 -6.48 -2.33 15.40
CA GLY A 57 -6.37 -0.99 15.97
C GLY A 57 -5.52 -0.06 15.09
N THR A 58 -4.25 0.11 15.47
CA THR A 58 -3.26 0.84 14.67
C THR A 58 -2.14 -0.05 14.15
N GLU A 59 -2.09 -1.32 14.57
CA GLU A 59 -0.96 -2.20 14.34
C GLU A 59 -1.10 -2.99 13.05
N LEU A 60 0.04 -3.31 12.44
CA LEU A 60 0.14 -4.07 11.20
C LEU A 60 0.88 -5.38 11.44
N TYR A 61 0.35 -6.46 10.90
CA TYR A 61 0.96 -7.78 10.88
C TYR A 61 0.99 -8.32 9.45
N ILE A 62 2.09 -8.95 9.05
CA ILE A 62 2.22 -9.67 7.78
C ILE A 62 2.66 -11.09 8.12
N ASN A 63 1.89 -12.09 7.69
CA ASN A 63 2.09 -13.51 8.00
C ASN A 63 2.25 -13.76 9.52
N GLY A 64 1.40 -13.13 10.31
CA GLY A 64 1.43 -13.19 11.78
C GLY A 64 2.57 -12.42 12.45
N LYS A 65 3.52 -11.87 11.68
CA LYS A 65 4.65 -11.09 12.21
C LYS A 65 4.28 -9.61 12.30
N HIS A 66 4.33 -9.08 13.52
CA HIS A 66 4.14 -7.66 13.80
C HIS A 66 5.19 -6.79 13.09
N GLN A 67 4.75 -5.66 12.55
CA GLN A 67 5.58 -4.69 11.85
C GLN A 67 5.72 -3.42 12.72
N ASP A 68 6.57 -3.46 13.74
CA ASP A 68 6.70 -2.47 14.84
C ASP A 68 6.67 -0.97 14.42
N ASN A 69 7.20 -0.65 13.23
CA ASN A 69 7.34 0.71 12.72
C ASN A 69 6.28 1.12 11.68
N ASP A 70 5.42 0.19 11.27
CA ASP A 70 4.52 0.32 10.11
C ASP A 70 3.04 0.48 10.51
N ARG A 71 2.78 1.12 11.65
CA ARG A 71 1.41 1.40 12.17
C ARG A 71 0.63 2.46 11.38
N LEU A 72 -0.68 2.57 11.62
CA LEU A 72 -1.58 3.54 10.99
C LEU A 72 -1.46 4.95 11.62
N TRP A 73 -0.34 5.64 11.37
CA TRP A 73 -0.06 6.97 11.92
C TRP A 73 -1.08 8.05 11.54
N LEU A 74 -1.84 7.88 10.46
CA LEU A 74 -2.84 8.85 10.00
C LEU A 74 -4.26 8.52 10.46
N ALA A 75 -4.52 7.40 11.15
CA ALA A 75 -5.88 6.94 11.44
C ALA A 75 -6.76 8.03 12.08
N LYS A 76 -6.22 8.73 13.10
CA LYS A 76 -6.89 9.82 13.82
C LYS A 76 -7.02 11.12 13.01
N SER A 77 -6.27 11.25 11.92
CA SER A 77 -6.30 12.43 11.04
C SER A 77 -7.29 12.28 9.89
N ILE A 78 -7.93 11.10 9.75
CA ILE A 78 -8.92 10.85 8.72
C ILE A 78 -10.31 11.23 9.27
N PRO A 79 -11.05 12.16 8.63
CA PRO A 79 -12.35 12.59 9.13
C PRO A 79 -13.34 11.44 9.30
N GLY A 80 -13.98 11.37 10.48
CA GLY A 80 -14.99 10.36 10.78
C GLY A 80 -14.45 8.94 10.90
N LYS A 81 -13.16 8.80 11.23
CA LYS A 81 -12.50 7.50 11.45
C LYS A 81 -11.77 7.45 12.78
N GLU A 82 -11.83 6.30 13.41
CA GLU A 82 -11.14 5.96 14.66
C GLU A 82 -10.22 4.75 14.46
N PRO A 83 -9.20 4.55 15.34
CA PRO A 83 -8.49 3.28 15.40
C PRO A 83 -9.47 2.11 15.55
N GLY A 84 -9.30 1.04 14.77
CA GLY A 84 -10.28 -0.06 14.68
C GLY A 84 -11.14 0.00 13.41
N ASP A 85 -11.44 1.18 12.87
CA ASP A 85 -12.27 1.30 11.65
C ASP A 85 -11.59 0.77 10.38
N PHE A 86 -10.28 0.55 10.45
CA PHE A 86 -9.47 0.00 9.37
C PHE A 86 -9.15 -1.48 9.57
N ASP A 87 -9.59 -2.07 10.68
CA ASP A 87 -9.26 -3.44 11.06
C ASP A 87 -9.72 -4.42 9.99
N ARG A 88 -8.81 -5.32 9.65
CA ARG A 88 -9.03 -6.33 8.63
C ARG A 88 -8.01 -7.44 8.78
N GLU A 89 -8.37 -8.63 8.36
CA GLU A 89 -7.43 -9.72 8.11
C GLU A 89 -7.74 -10.28 6.72
N VAL A 90 -6.75 -10.26 5.84
CA VAL A 90 -6.94 -10.66 4.43
C VAL A 90 -5.71 -11.43 3.95
N THR A 91 -5.94 -12.61 3.38
CA THR A 91 -4.96 -13.29 2.56
C THR A 91 -5.06 -12.77 1.13
N LEU A 92 -3.95 -12.26 0.59
CA LEU A 92 -3.91 -11.68 -0.74
C LEU A 92 -4.18 -12.75 -1.79
N GLY A 93 -5.14 -12.48 -2.66
CA GLY A 93 -5.43 -13.32 -3.82
C GLY A 93 -4.39 -13.20 -4.93
N ASP A 94 -4.55 -14.01 -5.97
CA ASP A 94 -3.68 -13.97 -7.14
C ASP A 94 -3.65 -12.58 -7.78
N GLY A 95 -2.44 -12.05 -7.96
CA GLY A 95 -2.22 -10.72 -8.55
C GLY A 95 -2.53 -9.54 -7.62
N GLU A 96 -2.99 -9.78 -6.38
CA GLU A 96 -3.15 -8.72 -5.39
C GLU A 96 -1.81 -8.37 -4.73
N LEU A 97 -1.63 -7.09 -4.45
CA LEU A 97 -0.43 -6.54 -3.81
C LEU A 97 -0.84 -5.66 -2.64
N PHE A 98 -0.09 -5.73 -1.54
CA PHE A 98 -0.20 -4.78 -0.44
C PHE A 98 0.87 -3.71 -0.60
N LEU A 99 0.46 -2.46 -0.81
CA LEU A 99 1.33 -1.37 -1.21
C LEU A 99 1.50 -0.36 -0.08
N MET A 100 2.73 -0.01 0.27
CA MET A 100 3.01 0.99 1.32
C MET A 100 4.07 2.00 0.89
N GLY A 101 3.99 3.22 1.43
CA GLY A 101 5.10 4.16 1.32
C GLY A 101 6.15 3.90 2.40
N THR A 102 7.27 4.62 2.31
CA THR A 102 8.38 4.51 3.26
C THR A 102 8.34 5.55 4.39
N THR A 103 7.35 6.44 4.39
CA THR A 103 7.14 7.44 5.44
C THR A 103 6.03 7.01 6.39
N ARG A 104 6.09 7.49 7.64
CA ARG A 104 5.07 7.19 8.66
C ARG A 104 3.69 7.68 8.20
N GLU A 105 3.66 8.85 7.58
CA GLU A 105 2.50 9.58 7.08
C GLU A 105 2.07 9.12 5.67
N SER A 106 2.54 7.97 5.20
CA SER A 106 2.08 7.47 3.91
C SER A 106 0.64 6.98 4.01
N PHE A 107 -0.26 7.63 3.27
CA PHE A 107 -1.61 7.11 3.02
C PHE A 107 -1.50 6.02 1.95
N ASP A 108 -1.76 4.77 2.34
CA ASP A 108 -1.48 3.54 1.56
C ASP A 108 -2.39 2.34 1.91
N SER A 109 -2.03 1.10 1.49
CA SER A 109 -2.86 -0.10 1.66
C SER A 109 -3.24 -0.42 3.10
N ARG A 110 -2.57 0.15 4.10
CA ARG A 110 -3.00 0.06 5.50
C ARG A 110 -4.41 0.62 5.73
N TYR A 111 -4.83 1.60 4.92
CA TYR A 111 -6.12 2.26 5.05
C TYR A 111 -7.15 1.73 4.04
N TRP A 112 -6.73 1.47 2.81
CA TRP A 112 -7.63 1.08 1.72
C TRP A 112 -7.53 -0.38 1.26
N GLY A 113 -6.61 -1.16 1.82
CA GLY A 113 -6.50 -2.59 1.53
C GLY A 113 -5.63 -2.94 0.31
N PRO A 114 -5.67 -4.22 -0.12
CA PRO A 114 -4.88 -4.71 -1.23
C PRO A 114 -5.29 -4.07 -2.56
N VAL A 115 -4.34 -4.03 -3.50
CA VAL A 115 -4.49 -3.44 -4.83
C VAL A 115 -4.35 -4.55 -5.86
N LYS A 116 -5.33 -4.66 -6.77
CA LYS A 116 -5.31 -5.67 -7.83
C LYS A 116 -4.32 -5.32 -8.95
N ARG A 117 -3.87 -6.36 -9.67
CA ARG A 117 -2.89 -6.25 -10.76
C ARG A 117 -3.27 -5.24 -11.82
N GLU A 118 -4.57 -5.08 -12.12
CA GLU A 118 -5.08 -4.19 -13.17
C GLU A 118 -4.85 -2.71 -12.85
N ALA A 119 -4.74 -2.37 -11.56
CA ALA A 119 -4.42 -1.01 -11.14
C ALA A 119 -2.92 -0.69 -11.28
N ILE A 120 -2.06 -1.70 -11.51
CA ILE A 120 -0.62 -1.53 -11.61
C ILE A 120 -0.21 -1.17 -13.04
N LEU A 121 0.35 0.03 -13.21
CA LEU A 121 0.78 0.60 -14.48
C LEU A 121 2.19 0.18 -14.89
N GLY A 122 3.02 -0.23 -13.92
CA GLY A 122 4.32 -0.81 -14.18
C GLY A 122 5.28 -0.73 -12.99
N SER A 123 6.54 -1.07 -13.21
CA SER A 123 7.57 -0.99 -12.18
C SER A 123 8.12 0.43 -12.06
N ALA A 124 8.47 0.81 -10.84
CA ALA A 124 9.15 2.06 -10.56
C ALA A 124 10.52 1.73 -9.92
N ILE A 125 11.56 2.46 -10.30
CA ILE A 125 12.91 2.31 -9.75
C ILE A 125 13.30 3.64 -9.13
N PRO A 126 13.48 3.74 -7.80
CA PRO A 126 13.89 4.97 -7.17
C PRO A 126 15.29 5.37 -7.66
N LEU A 127 15.46 6.66 -7.97
CA LEU A 127 16.77 7.27 -8.15
C LEU A 127 17.13 7.94 -6.83
N PHE A 128 18.19 7.43 -6.18
CA PHE A 128 18.69 7.84 -4.86
C PHE A 128 17.80 7.46 -3.66
#